data_AF-A0A1F9KL06-F1
#
_entry.id   AF-A0A1F9KL06-F1
#
_cell.length_a   1.000
_cell.length_b   1.000
_cell.length_c   1.000
_cell.angle_alpha   90.00
_cell.angle_beta   90.00
_cell.angle_gamma   90.00
#
_symmetry.space_group_name_H-M   'P 1'
#
loop_
_entity.id
_entity.type
_entity.pdbx_description
1 polymer ?
#
loop_
_entity_poly.entity_id
_entity_poly.type
_entity_poly.pdbx_seq_one_letter_code
_entity_poly.pdbx_strand_id
1 'polypeptide(L)'
;MSMKLTHFFKGNLRREESTSAFLAMALEGVPKFRRHFFEMVLPNEAASLSERVWDVSVEKDWVDVRMNADGLIVIIENKVNSGAKRQEQLLEYYNRTRRTVPSSRIIAVYLAPGQIGVDEVVRVRDSAQFRSDDRAEHLSWEEILAYSSDPADIRDDLVQSGLSSVKEIIEEARHGIYFAEGDRGTIRDMVNHARDLVAQGFEKKEPILSLQRWSGKDFEQILTVRTNISIWLDAVFEVEEEPPFSPLNLYNQAGEMGIRVRSQFKLAEKVRKTNSLLAHFWTQNMGSAGYDVSGVGRHTQDKKGWFSHEREIHGTEESISKCLAGTAVAVIEGLSNLLSREGFKLVEDRHVN
;
A
#
# COMPACT_ATOMS: atom_id res chain seq x y z
N MET A 1 20.27 -22.14 -23.75
CA MET A 1 19.27 -21.06 -23.86
C MET A 1 18.93 -20.66 -22.43
N SER A 2 19.40 -19.49 -21.98
CA SER A 2 19.13 -19.00 -20.61
C SER A 2 17.71 -18.45 -20.55
N MET A 3 16.90 -18.94 -19.60
CA MET A 3 15.52 -18.50 -19.39
C MET A 3 15.53 -17.15 -18.68
N LYS A 4 15.07 -16.09 -19.35
CA LYS A 4 15.01 -14.74 -18.79
C LYS A 4 13.66 -14.51 -18.11
N LEU A 5 13.67 -14.17 -16.82
CA LEU A 5 12.45 -13.86 -16.06
C LEU A 5 11.91 -12.44 -16.30
N THR A 6 12.58 -11.63 -17.13
CA THR A 6 12.17 -10.24 -17.41
C THR A 6 10.73 -10.11 -17.90
N HIS A 7 10.15 -11.12 -18.56
CA HIS A 7 8.74 -11.10 -18.96
C HIS A 7 7.76 -11.39 -17.81
N PHE A 8 8.19 -12.13 -16.78
CA PHE A 8 7.39 -12.40 -15.58
C PHE A 8 7.13 -11.11 -14.77
N PHE A 9 8.12 -10.22 -14.74
CA PHE A 9 8.05 -8.94 -14.04
C PHE A 9 7.40 -7.80 -14.84
N LYS A 10 7.22 -7.97 -16.15
CA LYS A 10 6.60 -6.97 -17.05
C LYS A 10 5.09 -7.17 -17.26
N GLY A 11 4.49 -8.20 -16.69
CA GLY A 11 3.05 -8.48 -16.79
C GLY A 11 2.20 -7.62 -15.85
N ASN A 12 0.86 -7.69 -15.99
CA ASN A 12 -0.13 -6.96 -15.18
C ASN A 12 -0.19 -7.37 -13.68
N LEU A 13 0.74 -8.20 -13.19
CA LEU A 13 0.84 -8.59 -11.78
C LEU A 13 1.36 -7.42 -10.94
N ARG A 14 0.94 -7.31 -9.68
CA ARG A 14 1.47 -6.27 -8.80
C ARG A 14 2.96 -6.57 -8.56
N ARG A 15 3.80 -5.54 -8.61
CA ARG A 15 5.27 -5.66 -8.48
C ARG A 15 5.67 -6.51 -7.27
N GLU A 16 4.98 -6.33 -6.15
CA GLU A 16 5.20 -7.07 -4.90
C GLU A 16 4.90 -8.57 -5.04
N GLU A 17 3.73 -8.93 -5.57
CA GLU A 17 3.32 -10.32 -5.82
C GLU A 17 4.35 -11.05 -6.69
N SER A 18 4.83 -10.42 -7.77
CA SER A 18 5.86 -10.99 -8.63
C SER A 18 7.19 -11.18 -7.90
N THR A 19 7.61 -10.21 -7.08
CA THR A 19 8.86 -10.35 -6.30
C THR A 19 8.76 -11.42 -5.21
N SER A 20 7.59 -11.56 -4.57
CA SER A 20 7.34 -12.61 -3.57
C SER A 20 7.31 -14.00 -4.21
N ALA A 21 6.69 -14.14 -5.39
CA ALA A 21 6.70 -15.38 -6.16
C ALA A 21 8.12 -15.79 -6.58
N PHE A 22 8.92 -14.83 -7.04
CA PHE A 22 10.33 -15.07 -7.34
C PHE A 22 11.11 -15.50 -6.09
N LEU A 23 10.95 -14.79 -4.98
CA LEU A 23 11.64 -15.09 -3.73
C LEU A 23 11.30 -16.50 -3.24
N ALA A 24 10.02 -16.88 -3.27
CA ALA A 24 9.56 -18.22 -2.92
C ALA A 24 10.18 -19.29 -3.82
N MET A 25 10.17 -19.09 -5.13
CA MET A 25 10.79 -20.01 -6.09
C MET A 25 12.30 -20.17 -5.84
N ALA A 26 13.02 -19.07 -5.59
CA ALA A 26 14.45 -19.11 -5.30
C ALA A 26 14.75 -19.82 -3.96
N LEU A 27 13.96 -19.52 -2.93
CA LEU A 27 14.05 -20.17 -1.62
C LEU A 27 13.68 -21.66 -1.68
N GLU A 28 12.76 -22.07 -2.53
CA GLU A 28 12.35 -23.48 -2.69
C GLU A 28 13.34 -24.27 -3.58
N GLY A 29 13.72 -23.71 -4.73
CA GLY A 29 14.40 -24.44 -5.79
C GLY A 29 15.94 -24.40 -5.75
N VAL A 30 16.54 -23.44 -5.02
CA VAL A 30 17.99 -23.18 -5.07
C VAL A 30 18.60 -23.21 -3.67
N PRO A 31 19.16 -24.36 -3.22
CA PRO A 31 19.71 -24.52 -1.87
C PRO A 31 20.79 -23.50 -1.51
N LYS A 32 21.61 -23.09 -2.48
CA LYS A 32 22.65 -22.07 -2.28
C LYS A 32 22.07 -20.68 -1.98
N PHE A 33 21.05 -20.26 -2.72
CA PHE A 33 20.32 -19.02 -2.43
C PHE A 33 19.63 -19.08 -1.07
N ARG A 34 18.99 -20.20 -0.75
CA ARG A 34 18.40 -20.44 0.58
C ARG A 34 19.44 -20.36 1.70
N ARG A 35 20.61 -20.95 1.50
CA ARG A 35 21.73 -20.85 2.45
C ARG A 35 22.16 -19.41 2.64
N HIS A 36 22.37 -18.67 1.56
CA HIS A 36 22.71 -17.25 1.61
C HIS A 36 21.67 -16.45 2.41
N PHE A 37 20.36 -16.69 2.14
CA PHE A 37 19.28 -16.10 2.92
C PHE A 37 19.40 -16.40 4.42
N PHE A 38 19.59 -17.67 4.80
CA PHE A 38 19.74 -18.02 6.22
C PHE A 38 21.05 -17.57 6.85
N GLU A 39 22.13 -17.35 6.08
CA GLU A 39 23.36 -16.76 6.59
C GLU A 39 23.14 -15.34 7.13
N MET A 40 22.19 -14.61 6.56
CA MET A 40 21.80 -13.28 7.02
C MET A 40 20.88 -13.30 8.25
N VAL A 41 19.97 -14.28 8.34
CA VAL A 41 18.97 -14.35 9.42
C VAL A 41 19.45 -15.13 10.65
N LEU A 42 20.14 -16.25 10.42
CA LEU A 42 20.63 -17.21 11.42
C LEU A 42 21.98 -17.81 10.97
N PRO A 43 23.08 -17.03 11.02
CA PRO A 43 24.38 -17.43 10.45
C PRO A 43 24.90 -18.77 10.98
N ASN A 44 24.69 -19.05 12.26
CA ASN A 44 25.16 -20.28 12.90
C ASN A 44 24.33 -21.52 12.54
N GLU A 45 23.14 -21.35 11.98
CA GLU A 45 22.22 -22.45 11.63
C GLU A 45 22.08 -22.60 10.10
N ALA A 46 22.60 -21.67 9.31
CA ALA A 46 22.29 -21.50 7.89
C ALA A 46 22.52 -22.76 7.05
N ALA A 47 23.65 -23.45 7.25
CA ALA A 47 23.93 -24.72 6.58
C ALA A 47 22.83 -25.75 6.86
N SER A 48 22.52 -25.98 8.14
CA SER A 48 21.51 -26.96 8.56
C SER A 48 20.09 -26.60 8.11
N LEU A 49 19.75 -25.32 8.07
CA LEU A 49 18.44 -24.84 7.62
C LEU A 49 18.30 -24.94 6.09
N SER A 50 19.39 -24.73 5.36
CA SER A 50 19.37 -24.80 3.90
C SER A 50 19.08 -26.20 3.35
N GLU A 51 19.52 -27.23 4.07
CA GLU A 51 19.36 -28.64 3.68
C GLU A 51 18.00 -29.24 4.04
N ARG A 52 17.18 -28.55 4.83
CA ARG A 52 15.84 -29.04 5.18
C ARG A 52 14.93 -29.11 3.95
N VAL A 53 13.95 -30.01 4.02
CA VAL A 53 12.81 -30.00 3.10
C VAL A 53 11.86 -28.89 3.56
N TRP A 54 11.62 -27.93 2.67
CA TRP A 54 10.74 -26.79 2.93
C TRP A 54 9.52 -26.87 2.03
N ASP A 55 8.34 -26.68 2.63
CA ASP A 55 7.10 -26.36 1.92
C ASP A 55 7.00 -24.83 1.82
N VAL A 56 7.14 -24.29 0.61
CA VAL A 56 7.15 -22.85 0.36
C VAL A 56 5.85 -22.43 -0.33
N SER A 57 5.21 -21.39 0.18
CA SER A 57 3.96 -20.86 -0.35
C SER A 57 4.00 -19.34 -0.47
N VAL A 58 3.30 -18.81 -1.47
CA VAL A 58 3.19 -17.38 -1.79
C VAL A 58 1.76 -16.94 -1.51
N GLU A 59 1.59 -15.78 -0.88
CA GLU A 59 0.27 -15.16 -0.60
C GLU A 59 -0.69 -16.07 0.20
N LYS A 60 -0.17 -17.13 0.84
CA LYS A 60 -0.97 -18.05 1.64
C LYS A 60 -1.16 -17.49 3.03
N ASP A 61 -2.40 -17.51 3.51
CA ASP A 61 -2.78 -16.90 4.78
C ASP A 61 -2.29 -15.46 4.88
N TRP A 62 -2.37 -14.69 3.78
CA TRP A 62 -2.00 -13.28 3.68
C TRP A 62 -0.50 -12.96 3.85
N VAL A 63 0.36 -13.96 4.08
CA VAL A 63 1.82 -13.75 4.15
C VAL A 63 2.40 -13.79 2.75
N ASP A 64 3.26 -12.83 2.42
CA ASP A 64 3.85 -12.72 1.08
C ASP A 64 4.63 -13.97 0.70
N VAL A 65 5.53 -14.44 1.58
CA VAL A 65 6.19 -15.75 1.47
C VAL A 65 6.18 -16.47 2.81
N ARG A 66 5.74 -17.72 2.81
CA ARG A 66 5.74 -18.60 3.98
C ARG A 66 6.50 -19.89 3.67
N MET A 67 7.47 -20.23 4.50
CA MET A 67 8.20 -21.49 4.45
C MET A 67 7.89 -22.32 5.70
N ASN A 68 7.56 -23.60 5.52
CA ASN A 68 7.33 -24.52 6.63
C ASN A 68 8.31 -25.69 6.54
N ALA A 69 8.97 -26.00 7.65
CA ALA A 69 9.73 -27.22 7.88
C ALA A 69 9.38 -27.77 9.25
N ASP A 70 9.79 -29.00 9.56
CA ASP A 70 9.34 -29.68 10.78
C ASP A 70 9.70 -28.86 12.05
N GLY A 71 8.66 -28.42 12.77
CA GLY A 71 8.74 -27.54 13.95
C GLY A 71 9.21 -26.10 13.71
N LEU A 72 9.39 -25.64 12.46
CA LEU A 72 9.93 -24.33 12.12
C LEU A 72 9.16 -23.65 10.99
N ILE A 73 8.85 -22.36 11.17
CA ILE A 73 8.13 -21.56 10.18
C ILE A 73 8.90 -20.28 9.92
N VAL A 74 9.10 -19.95 8.65
CA VAL A 74 9.58 -18.64 8.21
C VAL A 74 8.40 -17.90 7.59
N ILE A 75 8.14 -16.68 8.07
CA ILE A 75 7.21 -15.75 7.44
C ILE A 75 8.02 -14.55 6.95
N ILE A 76 7.86 -14.19 5.68
CA ILE A 76 8.55 -13.06 5.06
C ILE A 76 7.48 -12.09 4.57
N GLU A 77 7.55 -10.87 5.09
CA GLU A 77 6.86 -9.71 4.53
C GLU A 77 7.82 -9.02 3.57
N ASN A 78 7.45 -8.87 2.31
CA ASN A 78 8.30 -8.38 1.25
C ASN A 78 7.77 -7.06 0.68
N LYS A 79 8.61 -6.02 0.72
CA LYS A 79 8.35 -4.73 0.07
C LYS A 79 9.44 -4.43 -0.93
N VAL A 80 9.05 -3.82 -2.05
CA VAL A 80 9.98 -3.27 -3.05
C VAL A 80 9.97 -1.74 -3.10
N ASN A 81 9.09 -1.11 -2.31
CA ASN A 81 9.00 0.35 -2.17
C ASN A 81 8.48 0.75 -0.78
N SER A 82 8.77 1.97 -0.33
CA SER A 82 8.34 2.49 0.97
C SER A 82 6.84 2.77 1.06
N GLY A 83 6.21 3.15 -0.05
CA GLY A 83 4.79 3.50 -0.12
C GLY A 83 3.85 2.32 0.14
N ALA A 84 4.35 1.09 0.06
CA ALA A 84 3.57 -0.12 0.25
C ALA A 84 3.67 -0.71 1.66
N LYS A 85 4.48 -0.11 2.55
CA LYS A 85 4.49 -0.46 3.97
C LYS A 85 3.10 -0.26 4.56
N ARG A 86 2.58 -1.29 5.23
CA ARG A 86 1.44 -1.18 6.15
C ARG A 86 1.92 -1.39 7.57
N GLN A 87 1.44 -0.55 8.47
CA GLN A 87 1.80 -0.64 9.88
C GLN A 87 1.21 -1.92 10.50
N GLU A 88 1.99 -2.57 11.36
CA GLU A 88 1.67 -3.77 12.14
C GLU A 88 1.41 -5.04 11.31
N GLN A 89 1.68 -5.01 10.00
CA GLN A 89 1.40 -6.11 9.10
C GLN A 89 2.20 -7.37 9.48
N LEU A 90 3.50 -7.22 9.78
CA LEU A 90 4.34 -8.36 10.17
C LEU A 90 3.94 -8.90 11.56
N LEU A 91 3.56 -8.02 12.48
CA LEU A 91 3.07 -8.40 13.82
C LEU A 91 1.76 -9.18 13.73
N GLU A 92 0.82 -8.77 12.88
CA GLU A 92 -0.42 -9.50 12.64
C GLU A 92 -0.12 -10.92 12.17
N TYR A 93 0.82 -11.07 11.24
CA TYR A 93 1.17 -12.36 10.65
C TYR A 93 1.87 -13.29 11.64
N TYR A 94 2.77 -12.72 12.44
CA TYR A 94 3.43 -13.41 13.53
C TYR A 94 2.40 -13.91 14.55
N ASN A 95 1.54 -13.03 15.07
CA ASN A 95 0.53 -13.36 16.07
C ASN A 95 -0.46 -14.41 15.56
N ARG A 96 -0.93 -14.28 14.31
CA ARG A 96 -1.80 -15.28 13.69
C ARG A 96 -1.10 -16.64 13.58
N THR A 97 0.14 -16.66 13.10
CA THR A 97 0.92 -17.90 13.00
C THR A 97 1.11 -18.55 14.37
N ARG A 98 1.49 -17.78 15.40
CA ARG A 98 1.65 -18.27 16.77
C ARG A 98 0.37 -18.89 17.34
N ARG A 99 -0.80 -18.33 17.02
CA ARG A 99 -2.10 -18.90 17.44
C ARG A 99 -2.42 -20.22 16.75
N THR A 100 -2.13 -20.32 15.45
CA THR A 100 -2.46 -21.52 14.66
C THR A 100 -1.51 -22.68 14.94
N VAL A 101 -0.24 -22.40 15.21
CA VAL A 101 0.84 -23.40 15.38
C VAL A 101 1.72 -23.03 16.59
N PRO A 102 1.18 -23.18 17.82
CA PRO A 102 1.78 -22.62 19.03
C PRO A 102 3.12 -23.26 19.43
N SER A 103 3.38 -24.49 19.01
CA SER A 103 4.61 -25.22 19.32
C SER A 103 5.79 -24.83 18.44
N SER A 104 5.55 -24.43 17.18
CA SER A 104 6.62 -24.17 16.20
C SER A 104 7.48 -22.95 16.55
N ARG A 105 8.77 -23.01 16.23
CA ARG A 105 9.65 -21.84 16.20
C ARG A 105 9.28 -20.98 14.99
N ILE A 106 9.24 -19.66 15.15
CA ILE A 106 8.89 -18.72 14.08
C ILE A 106 10.07 -17.78 13.81
N ILE A 107 10.43 -17.65 12.53
CA ILE A 107 11.36 -16.66 12.01
C ILE A 107 10.55 -15.66 11.18
N ALA A 108 10.34 -14.46 11.71
CA ALA A 108 9.68 -13.37 11.01
C ALA A 108 10.72 -12.48 10.32
N VAL A 109 10.58 -12.26 9.02
CA VAL A 109 11.51 -11.43 8.25
C VAL A 109 10.74 -10.30 7.59
N TYR A 110 11.20 -9.07 7.79
CA TYR A 110 10.80 -7.93 7.00
C TYR A 110 11.87 -7.66 5.94
N LEU A 111 11.55 -7.89 4.67
CA LEU A 111 12.45 -7.68 3.54
C LEU A 111 12.05 -6.42 2.78
N ALA A 112 12.91 -5.40 2.77
CA ALA A 112 12.62 -4.14 2.08
C ALA A 112 13.89 -3.38 1.65
N PRO A 113 13.81 -2.38 0.76
CA PRO A 113 14.97 -1.55 0.47
C PRO A 113 15.38 -0.68 1.67
N GLY A 114 16.69 -0.52 1.91
CA GLY A 114 17.19 0.41 2.93
C GLY A 114 16.86 -0.01 4.37
N GLN A 115 16.13 0.83 5.11
CA GLN A 115 15.77 0.62 6.53
C GLN A 115 14.25 0.59 6.75
N ILE A 116 13.47 0.36 5.70
CA ILE A 116 12.02 0.37 5.76
C ILE A 116 11.54 -0.84 6.58
N GLY A 117 10.74 -0.60 7.62
CA GLY A 117 10.12 -1.68 8.41
C GLY A 117 11.00 -2.25 9.52
N VAL A 118 12.14 -1.63 9.85
CA VAL A 118 12.89 -1.95 11.08
C VAL A 118 12.01 -1.86 12.32
N ASP A 119 11.09 -0.87 12.35
CA ASP A 119 10.11 -0.71 13.43
C ASP A 119 9.08 -1.84 13.51
N GLU A 120 8.73 -2.50 12.39
CA GLU A 120 7.85 -3.68 12.38
C GLU A 120 8.52 -4.86 13.11
N VAL A 121 9.83 -5.03 12.90
CA VAL A 121 10.62 -6.08 13.56
C VAL A 121 10.70 -5.84 15.06
N VAL A 122 10.90 -4.58 15.50
CA VAL A 122 10.88 -4.21 16.91
C VAL A 122 9.52 -4.55 17.53
N ARG A 123 8.41 -4.18 16.88
CA ARG A 123 7.04 -4.51 17.36
C ARG A 123 6.80 -6.01 17.51
N VAL A 124 7.34 -6.84 16.61
CA VAL A 124 7.27 -8.30 16.74
C VAL A 124 8.03 -8.78 17.97
N ARG A 125 9.26 -8.29 18.18
CA ARG A 125 10.10 -8.67 19.33
C ARG A 125 9.49 -8.25 20.67
N ASP A 126 8.85 -7.09 20.70
CA ASP A 126 8.21 -6.54 21.91
C ASP A 126 6.82 -7.14 22.18
N SER A 127 6.30 -7.98 21.28
CA SER A 127 5.00 -8.64 21.44
C SER A 127 5.01 -9.61 22.62
N ALA A 128 3.94 -9.61 23.42
CA ALA A 128 3.75 -10.57 24.51
C ALA A 128 3.70 -12.05 24.03
N GLN A 129 3.47 -12.28 22.74
CA GLN A 129 3.47 -13.62 22.13
C GLN A 129 4.87 -14.06 21.66
N PHE A 130 5.85 -13.16 21.65
CA PHE A 130 7.21 -13.45 21.20
C PHE A 130 7.92 -14.41 22.14
N ARG A 131 8.50 -15.50 21.59
CA ARG A 131 9.22 -16.51 22.37
C ARG A 131 10.74 -16.33 22.27
N SER A 132 11.46 -16.80 23.27
CA SER A 132 12.92 -16.73 23.33
C SER A 132 13.63 -17.48 22.20
N ASP A 133 13.00 -18.51 21.64
CA ASP A 133 13.53 -19.28 20.51
C ASP A 133 13.12 -18.73 19.15
N ASP A 134 12.19 -17.78 19.10
CA ASP A 134 11.79 -17.12 17.85
C ASP A 134 12.85 -16.11 17.38
N ARG A 135 12.72 -15.72 16.12
CA ARG A 135 13.53 -14.66 15.54
C ARG A 135 12.63 -13.69 14.79
N ALA A 136 12.96 -12.42 14.86
CA ALA A 136 12.42 -11.41 13.95
C ALA A 136 13.59 -10.61 13.41
N GLU A 137 13.71 -10.45 12.09
CA GLU A 137 14.81 -9.72 11.45
C GLU A 137 14.35 -8.79 10.35
N HIS A 138 15.11 -7.72 10.16
CA HIS A 138 15.02 -6.86 8.98
C HIS A 138 16.16 -7.26 8.05
N LEU A 139 15.83 -7.54 6.79
CA LEU A 139 16.80 -7.70 5.72
C LEU A 139 16.60 -6.61 4.67
N SER A 140 17.70 -6.05 4.19
CA SER A 140 17.65 -5.15 3.06
C SER A 140 17.70 -5.92 1.74
N TRP A 141 16.98 -5.43 0.72
CA TRP A 141 17.14 -5.97 -0.63
C TRP A 141 18.59 -5.84 -1.13
N GLU A 142 19.33 -4.81 -0.70
CA GLU A 142 20.75 -4.63 -1.01
C GLU A 142 21.60 -5.84 -0.58
N GLU A 143 21.30 -6.42 0.58
CA GLU A 143 21.99 -7.60 1.08
C GLU A 143 21.62 -8.86 0.27
N ILE A 144 20.34 -9.06 -0.06
CA ILE A 144 19.89 -10.17 -0.91
C ILE A 144 20.50 -10.09 -2.32
N LEU A 145 20.59 -8.87 -2.87
CA LEU A 145 21.16 -8.59 -4.20
C LEU A 145 22.67 -8.84 -4.25
N ALA A 146 23.35 -8.93 -3.11
CA ALA A 146 24.78 -9.29 -3.03
C ALA A 146 25.04 -10.79 -3.21
N TYR A 147 24.00 -11.61 -3.46
CA TYR A 147 24.13 -13.02 -3.79
C TYR A 147 25.11 -13.26 -4.95
N SER A 148 26.20 -13.99 -4.68
CA SER A 148 27.22 -14.33 -5.66
C SER A 148 26.84 -15.60 -6.43
N SER A 149 26.83 -15.52 -7.76
CA SER A 149 26.58 -16.70 -8.60
C SER A 149 27.74 -17.68 -8.59
N ASP A 150 27.43 -18.97 -8.70
CA ASP A 150 28.39 -20.03 -9.02
C ASP A 150 28.11 -20.45 -10.46
N PRO A 151 29.05 -20.23 -11.39
CA PRO A 151 28.91 -20.63 -12.79
C PRO A 151 28.62 -22.12 -12.99
N ALA A 152 28.84 -22.97 -11.97
CA ALA A 152 28.56 -24.40 -12.02
C ALA A 152 27.09 -24.78 -11.70
N ASP A 153 26.31 -23.92 -11.01
CA ASP A 153 24.88 -24.20 -10.76
C ASP A 153 24.02 -23.52 -11.83
N ILE A 154 23.45 -24.33 -12.73
CA ILE A 154 22.60 -23.87 -13.84
C ILE A 154 21.36 -23.10 -13.33
N ARG A 155 20.94 -23.31 -12.07
CA ARG A 155 19.81 -22.59 -11.46
C ARG A 155 20.20 -21.21 -10.94
N ASP A 156 21.49 -20.94 -10.75
CA ASP A 156 21.96 -19.61 -10.34
C ASP A 156 21.68 -18.56 -11.42
N ASP A 157 21.73 -18.92 -12.70
CA ASP A 157 21.35 -18.04 -13.82
C ASP A 157 19.93 -17.50 -13.66
N LEU A 158 18.99 -18.35 -13.22
CA LEU A 158 17.60 -17.99 -13.00
C LEU A 158 17.46 -17.02 -11.81
N VAL A 159 18.17 -17.31 -10.72
CA VAL A 159 18.20 -16.44 -9.52
C VAL A 159 18.79 -15.08 -9.87
N GLN A 160 19.92 -15.03 -10.57
CA GLN A 160 20.55 -13.78 -11.00
C GLN A 160 19.66 -12.97 -11.94
N SER A 161 18.96 -13.63 -12.88
CA SER A 161 17.99 -12.96 -13.74
C SER A 161 16.85 -12.34 -12.92
N GLY A 162 16.33 -13.05 -11.92
CA GLY A 162 15.26 -12.54 -11.07
C GLY A 162 15.72 -11.41 -10.15
N LEU A 163 16.88 -11.54 -9.51
CA LEU A 163 17.50 -10.49 -8.69
C LEU A 163 17.75 -9.22 -9.50
N SER A 164 18.21 -9.34 -10.75
CA SER A 164 18.38 -8.20 -11.65
C SER A 164 17.05 -7.49 -11.92
N SER A 165 15.97 -8.23 -12.16
CA SER A 165 14.64 -7.64 -12.34
C SER A 165 14.07 -7.02 -11.06
N VAL A 166 14.33 -7.61 -9.89
CA VAL A 166 13.97 -6.99 -8.60
C VAL A 166 14.72 -5.68 -8.40
N LYS A 167 16.03 -5.66 -8.71
CA LYS A 167 16.84 -4.44 -8.66
C LYS A 167 16.27 -3.35 -9.57
N GLU A 168 15.94 -3.67 -10.82
CA GLU A 168 15.28 -2.74 -11.74
C GLU A 168 13.96 -2.21 -11.16
N ILE A 169 13.12 -3.07 -10.58
CA ILE A 169 11.85 -2.67 -9.93
C ILE A 169 12.09 -1.71 -8.76
N ILE A 170 13.07 -2.01 -7.90
CA ILE A 170 13.43 -1.18 -6.75
C ILE A 170 14.00 0.15 -7.23
N GLU A 171 14.86 0.14 -8.23
CA GLU A 171 15.39 1.36 -8.85
C GLU A 171 14.24 2.18 -9.46
N GLU A 172 13.37 1.62 -10.28
CA GLU A 172 12.19 2.31 -10.81
C GLU A 172 11.28 2.88 -9.70
N ALA A 173 11.09 2.14 -8.61
CA ALA A 173 10.29 2.59 -7.48
C ALA A 173 10.99 3.70 -6.66
N ARG A 174 12.32 3.65 -6.55
CA ARG A 174 13.15 4.72 -5.97
C ARG A 174 13.11 5.96 -6.84
N HIS A 175 13.06 5.82 -8.16
CA HIS A 175 12.83 6.92 -9.09
C HIS A 175 11.33 7.29 -9.21
N GLY A 176 10.50 6.89 -8.24
CA GLY A 176 9.12 7.34 -8.15
C GLY A 176 9.08 8.85 -8.33
N ILE A 177 8.44 9.32 -9.39
CA ILE A 177 8.64 10.65 -9.99
C ILE A 177 8.18 11.80 -9.06
N TYR A 178 7.72 11.47 -7.84
CA TYR A 178 7.01 12.32 -6.90
C TYR A 178 7.60 12.18 -5.47
N PHE A 179 8.88 12.51 -5.30
CA PHE A 179 9.57 12.47 -4.00
C PHE A 179 8.92 13.40 -2.97
N ALA A 180 8.86 13.01 -1.69
CA ALA A 180 8.45 13.90 -0.60
C ALA A 180 9.65 14.69 -0.07
N GLU A 181 10.21 15.55 -0.92
CA GLU A 181 11.25 16.48 -0.54
C GLU A 181 10.75 17.92 -0.70
N GLY A 182 11.25 18.81 0.16
CA GLY A 182 10.82 20.21 0.21
C GLY A 182 9.30 20.37 0.36
N ASP A 183 8.75 21.31 -0.39
CA ASP A 183 7.33 21.67 -0.38
C ASP A 183 6.39 20.50 -0.65
N ARG A 184 6.84 19.51 -1.43
CA ARG A 184 6.06 18.31 -1.71
C ARG A 184 5.92 17.40 -0.49
N GLY A 185 6.95 17.37 0.37
CA GLY A 185 6.88 16.74 1.68
C GLY A 185 5.85 17.42 2.57
N THR A 186 5.87 18.75 2.62
CA THR A 186 4.90 19.54 3.40
C THR A 186 3.45 19.25 2.96
N ILE A 187 3.17 19.27 1.66
CA ILE A 187 1.82 18.96 1.14
C ILE A 187 1.42 17.52 1.50
N ARG A 188 2.34 16.56 1.41
CA ARG A 188 2.08 15.16 1.80
C ARG A 188 1.73 15.04 3.28
N ASP A 189 2.46 15.71 4.15
CA ASP A 189 2.21 15.69 5.59
C ASP A 189 0.86 16.32 5.93
N MET A 190 0.51 17.40 5.25
CA MET A 190 -0.82 18.00 5.36
C MET A 190 -1.95 17.07 4.93
N VAL A 191 -1.78 16.34 3.83
CA VAL A 191 -2.76 15.37 3.33
C VAL A 191 -2.85 14.16 4.27
N ASN A 192 -1.72 13.69 4.82
CA ASN A 192 -1.71 12.65 5.85
C ASN A 192 -2.45 13.11 7.11
N HIS A 193 -2.19 14.32 7.59
CA HIS A 193 -2.87 14.89 8.75
C HIS A 193 -4.38 15.01 8.50
N ALA A 194 -4.79 15.48 7.31
CA ALA A 194 -6.19 15.54 6.93
C ALA A 194 -6.84 14.14 6.92
N ARG A 195 -6.18 13.13 6.37
CA ARG A 195 -6.66 11.74 6.39
C ARG A 195 -6.88 11.24 7.82
N ASP A 196 -5.95 11.51 8.71
CA ASP A 196 -6.04 11.07 10.11
C ASP A 196 -7.18 11.78 10.85
N LEU A 197 -7.41 13.08 10.57
CA LEU A 197 -8.57 13.82 11.08
C LEU A 197 -9.90 13.22 10.58
N VAL A 198 -9.98 12.82 9.30
CA VAL A 198 -11.16 12.14 8.76
C VAL A 198 -11.37 10.80 9.46
N ALA A 199 -10.31 9.98 9.59
CA ALA A 199 -10.39 8.68 10.25
C ALA A 199 -10.92 8.80 11.69
N GLN A 200 -10.36 9.71 12.49
CA GLN A 200 -10.81 9.98 13.86
C GLN A 200 -12.27 10.43 13.94
N GLY A 201 -12.73 11.24 12.97
CA GLY A 201 -14.12 11.68 12.89
C GLY A 201 -15.11 10.54 12.66
N PHE A 202 -14.70 9.48 11.96
CA PHE A 202 -15.53 8.31 11.62
C PHE A 202 -15.32 7.09 12.52
N GLU A 203 -14.23 7.01 13.30
CA GLU A 203 -13.99 5.91 14.25
C GLU A 203 -15.14 5.69 15.26
N LYS A 204 -15.98 6.70 15.51
CA LYS A 204 -17.12 6.62 16.44
C LYS A 204 -18.46 6.26 15.78
N LYS A 205 -18.52 6.08 14.47
CA LYS A 205 -19.76 5.79 13.73
C LYS A 205 -19.47 4.69 12.70
N GLU A 206 -19.94 3.46 12.95
CA GLU A 206 -19.80 2.37 11.99
C GLU A 206 -20.34 2.75 10.59
N PRO A 207 -19.79 2.18 9.49
CA PRO A 207 -18.61 1.29 9.42
C PRO A 207 -17.31 2.08 9.17
N ILE A 208 -16.19 1.56 9.70
CA ILE A 208 -14.84 2.11 9.51
C ILE A 208 -14.54 2.27 8.01
N LEU A 209 -14.49 3.52 7.55
CA LEU A 209 -14.10 3.85 6.19
C LEU A 209 -12.60 3.60 6.02
N SER A 210 -12.25 2.72 5.08
CA SER A 210 -10.84 2.49 4.75
C SER A 210 -10.38 3.58 3.80
N LEU A 211 -9.47 4.43 4.28
CA LEU A 211 -8.86 5.52 3.53
C LEU A 211 -7.45 5.11 3.10
N GLN A 212 -7.07 5.48 1.88
CA GLN A 212 -5.71 5.36 1.38
C GLN A 212 -5.20 6.72 0.91
N ARG A 213 -3.87 6.82 0.74
CA ARG A 213 -3.19 8.00 0.23
C ARG A 213 -2.49 7.66 -1.09
N TRP A 214 -2.54 8.56 -2.06
CA TRP A 214 -1.88 8.42 -3.35
C TRP A 214 -1.19 9.72 -3.79
N SER A 215 -0.10 9.64 -4.57
CA SER A 215 0.58 10.81 -5.17
C SER A 215 0.44 10.76 -6.70
N GLY A 216 0.03 11.87 -7.31
CA GLY A 216 0.11 12.08 -8.77
C GLY A 216 1.06 13.20 -9.13
N LYS A 217 1.18 13.59 -10.41
CA LYS A 217 2.13 14.63 -10.85
C LYS A 217 1.96 15.94 -10.08
N ASP A 218 0.74 16.41 -10.05
CA ASP A 218 0.29 17.72 -9.61
C ASP A 218 -0.67 17.61 -8.41
N PHE A 219 -0.69 16.47 -7.72
CA PHE A 219 -1.56 16.27 -6.58
C PHE A 219 -1.07 15.27 -5.53
N GLU A 220 -1.56 15.44 -4.31
CA GLU A 220 -1.57 14.45 -3.23
C GLU A 220 -3.05 14.15 -2.87
N GLN A 221 -3.40 12.87 -2.73
CA GLN A 221 -4.80 12.42 -2.71
C GLN A 221 -5.10 11.57 -1.47
N ILE A 222 -6.30 11.74 -0.92
CA ILE A 222 -7.00 10.80 -0.04
C ILE A 222 -8.08 10.12 -0.87
N LEU A 223 -8.14 8.79 -0.84
CA LEU A 223 -9.19 8.03 -1.51
C LEU A 223 -9.86 7.01 -0.60
N THR A 224 -11.15 6.76 -0.83
CA THR A 224 -11.84 5.64 -0.20
C THR A 224 -11.52 4.33 -0.93
N VAL A 225 -11.39 3.25 -0.18
CA VAL A 225 -11.31 1.89 -0.72
C VAL A 225 -12.41 1.01 -0.15
N ARG A 226 -12.80 -0.02 -0.91
CA ARG A 226 -13.83 -1.00 -0.52
C ARG A 226 -15.19 -0.35 -0.18
N THR A 227 -15.54 0.68 -0.93
CA THR A 227 -16.80 1.42 -0.81
C THR A 227 -17.58 1.28 -2.10
N ASN A 228 -18.91 1.40 -1.99
CA ASN A 228 -19.78 1.37 -3.15
C ASN A 228 -19.56 2.60 -4.05
N ILE A 229 -19.07 3.70 -3.49
CA ILE A 229 -18.77 4.95 -4.17
C ILE A 229 -17.27 5.22 -4.06
N SER A 230 -16.59 5.36 -5.20
CA SER A 230 -15.22 5.86 -5.23
C SER A 230 -15.24 7.34 -4.90
N ILE A 231 -14.57 7.75 -3.82
CA ILE A 231 -14.45 9.14 -3.38
C ILE A 231 -12.97 9.48 -3.35
N TRP A 232 -12.59 10.56 -4.03
CA TRP A 232 -11.24 11.11 -4.11
C TRP A 232 -11.25 12.54 -3.59
N LEU A 233 -10.26 12.87 -2.77
CA LEU A 233 -10.01 14.22 -2.30
C LEU A 233 -8.55 14.56 -2.55
N ASP A 234 -8.31 15.53 -3.41
CA ASP A 234 -6.99 15.91 -3.88
C ASP A 234 -6.62 17.29 -3.34
N ALA A 235 -5.38 17.41 -2.87
CA ALA A 235 -4.64 18.65 -2.78
C ALA A 235 -3.86 18.82 -4.10
N VAL A 236 -4.37 19.69 -4.98
CA VAL A 236 -3.82 19.96 -6.31
C VAL A 236 -2.93 21.20 -6.25
N PHE A 237 -1.76 21.12 -6.88
CA PHE A 237 -0.75 22.18 -6.89
C PHE A 237 -0.06 22.24 -8.26
N GLU A 238 0.47 23.41 -8.60
CA GLU A 238 1.28 23.58 -9.82
C GLU A 238 2.65 22.93 -9.62
N VAL A 239 3.23 22.42 -10.69
CA VAL A 239 4.54 21.75 -10.65
C VAL A 239 5.40 22.11 -11.85
N GLU A 240 6.71 21.92 -11.72
CA GLU A 240 7.65 21.96 -12.85
C GLU A 240 7.25 21.00 -13.98
N GLU A 241 7.62 21.33 -15.22
CA GLU A 241 7.24 20.53 -16.39
C GLU A 241 7.95 19.17 -16.44
N GLU A 242 9.18 19.12 -15.93
CA GLU A 242 10.09 17.97 -15.93
C GLU A 242 10.31 17.42 -14.50
N PRO A 243 10.68 16.14 -14.34
CA PRO A 243 11.00 15.55 -13.05
C PRO A 243 12.07 16.37 -12.28
N PRO A 244 11.94 16.54 -10.95
CA PRO A 244 11.05 15.78 -10.05
C PRO A 244 9.64 16.36 -9.90
N PHE A 245 9.22 17.27 -10.79
CA PHE A 245 7.92 17.96 -10.72
C PHE A 245 7.72 18.63 -9.36
N SER A 246 8.67 19.51 -9.00
CA SER A 246 8.62 20.25 -7.74
C SER A 246 7.42 21.20 -7.73
N PRO A 247 6.71 21.35 -6.60
CA PRO A 247 5.64 22.33 -6.49
C PRO A 247 6.11 23.75 -6.82
N LEU A 248 5.28 24.50 -7.53
CA LEU A 248 5.53 25.89 -7.92
C LEU A 248 4.52 26.82 -7.25
N ASN A 249 4.96 28.06 -6.99
CA ASN A 249 4.09 29.15 -6.51
C ASN A 249 3.28 28.81 -5.26
N LEU A 250 3.80 27.92 -4.41
CA LEU A 250 3.04 27.36 -3.30
C LEU A 250 2.70 28.41 -2.23
N TYR A 251 3.54 29.43 -2.04
CA TYR A 251 3.34 30.48 -1.04
C TYR A 251 3.12 31.85 -1.69
N ASN A 252 2.15 32.59 -1.18
CA ASN A 252 1.92 33.97 -1.58
C ASN A 252 2.92 34.94 -0.90
N GLN A 253 2.85 36.23 -1.23
CA GLN A 253 3.73 37.26 -0.65
C GLN A 253 3.57 37.43 0.88
N ALA A 254 2.43 37.00 1.44
CA ALA A 254 2.17 37.00 2.87
C ALA A 254 2.68 35.72 3.58
N GLY A 255 3.26 34.77 2.83
CA GLY A 255 3.74 33.49 3.35
C GLY A 255 2.65 32.44 3.56
N GLU A 256 1.43 32.66 3.06
CA GLU A 256 0.35 31.68 3.14
C GLU A 256 0.44 30.69 1.98
N MET A 257 0.22 29.41 2.29
CA MET A 257 0.20 28.35 1.30
C MET A 257 -1.10 28.41 0.48
N GLY A 258 -1.01 28.31 -0.85
CA GLY A 258 -2.14 28.18 -1.78
C GLY A 258 -2.24 26.77 -2.35
N ILE A 259 -3.37 26.10 -2.13
CA ILE A 259 -3.66 24.76 -2.67
C ILE A 259 -5.06 24.77 -3.28
N ARG A 260 -5.24 24.04 -4.38
CA ARG A 260 -6.58 23.75 -4.91
C ARG A 260 -7.09 22.45 -4.33
N VAL A 261 -8.18 22.51 -3.57
CA VAL A 261 -8.87 21.32 -3.07
C VAL A 261 -9.85 20.85 -4.12
N ARG A 262 -9.70 19.59 -4.56
CA ARG A 262 -10.61 18.94 -5.49
C ARG A 262 -11.26 17.73 -4.83
N SER A 263 -12.58 17.73 -4.71
CA SER A 263 -13.34 16.56 -4.29
C SER A 263 -14.06 15.95 -5.47
N GLN A 264 -13.90 14.63 -5.65
CA GLN A 264 -14.50 13.87 -6.73
C GLN A 264 -15.16 12.61 -6.20
N PHE A 265 -16.31 12.24 -6.76
CA PHE A 265 -16.89 10.94 -6.48
C PHE A 265 -17.64 10.35 -7.67
N LYS A 266 -17.76 9.03 -7.70
CA LYS A 266 -18.62 8.28 -8.63
C LYS A 266 -18.96 6.91 -8.08
N LEU A 267 -20.04 6.32 -8.59
CA LEU A 267 -20.35 4.91 -8.36
C LEU A 267 -19.15 4.04 -8.76
N ALA A 268 -18.71 3.16 -7.85
CA ALA A 268 -17.58 2.28 -8.09
C ALA A 268 -17.86 1.33 -9.27
N GLU A 269 -16.83 1.08 -10.09
CA GLU A 269 -16.99 0.34 -11.34
C GLU A 269 -17.45 -1.12 -11.12
N LYS A 270 -17.01 -1.74 -10.02
CA LYS A 270 -17.47 -3.07 -9.61
C LYS A 270 -18.97 -3.07 -9.34
N VAL A 271 -19.45 -2.10 -8.56
CA VAL A 271 -20.87 -1.97 -8.18
C VAL A 271 -21.77 -1.75 -9.39
N ARG A 272 -21.32 -0.96 -10.37
CA ARG A 272 -22.05 -0.78 -11.65
C ARG A 272 -22.37 -2.11 -12.32
N LYS A 273 -21.50 -3.12 -12.17
CA LYS A 273 -21.65 -4.44 -12.77
C LYS A 273 -22.40 -5.42 -11.88
N THR A 274 -22.27 -5.31 -10.56
CA THR A 274 -22.74 -6.33 -9.62
C THR A 274 -24.01 -5.95 -8.84
N ASN A 275 -24.38 -4.67 -8.80
CA ASN A 275 -25.57 -4.20 -8.08
C ASN A 275 -26.42 -3.29 -8.98
N SER A 276 -27.31 -3.92 -9.76
CA SER A 276 -28.18 -3.24 -10.72
C SER A 276 -29.15 -2.24 -10.07
N LEU A 277 -29.62 -2.53 -8.85
CA LEU A 277 -30.51 -1.65 -8.09
C LEU A 277 -29.79 -0.34 -7.73
N LEU A 278 -28.59 -0.44 -7.15
CA LEU A 278 -27.81 0.73 -6.79
C LEU A 278 -27.34 1.51 -8.04
N ALA A 279 -26.98 0.81 -9.13
CA ALA A 279 -26.64 1.46 -10.39
C ALA A 279 -27.81 2.24 -11.00
N HIS A 280 -29.02 1.68 -10.95
CA HIS A 280 -30.23 2.35 -11.40
C HIS A 280 -30.57 3.56 -10.54
N PHE A 281 -30.56 3.38 -9.21
CA PHE A 281 -30.74 4.47 -8.25
C PHE A 281 -29.76 5.62 -8.51
N TRP A 282 -28.46 5.29 -8.64
CA TRP A 282 -27.42 6.28 -8.89
C TRP A 282 -27.70 7.08 -10.16
N THR A 283 -28.10 6.41 -11.25
CA THR A 283 -28.40 7.07 -12.53
C THR A 283 -29.62 8.00 -12.44
N GLN A 284 -30.66 7.60 -11.70
CA GLN A 284 -31.86 8.40 -11.52
C GLN A 284 -31.63 9.63 -10.63
N ASN A 285 -30.85 9.48 -9.56
CA ASN A 285 -30.70 10.52 -8.53
C ASN A 285 -29.48 11.43 -8.76
N MET A 286 -28.45 10.90 -9.41
CA MET A 286 -27.23 11.64 -9.73
C MET A 286 -27.23 12.05 -11.20
N GLY A 287 -28.36 12.55 -11.71
CA GLY A 287 -28.46 12.99 -13.11
C GLY A 287 -27.44 14.07 -13.50
N SER A 288 -27.44 14.47 -14.77
CA SER A 288 -26.49 15.43 -15.36
C SER A 288 -26.49 16.83 -14.74
N ALA A 289 -27.46 17.15 -13.87
CA ALA A 289 -27.59 18.44 -13.22
C ALA A 289 -26.49 18.73 -12.17
N GLY A 290 -25.77 17.71 -11.70
CA GLY A 290 -24.80 17.84 -10.60
C GLY A 290 -25.42 17.62 -9.22
N TYR A 291 -24.57 17.50 -8.20
CA TYR A 291 -24.94 17.14 -6.82
C TYR A 291 -24.40 18.17 -5.82
N ASP A 292 -25.28 18.74 -5.00
CA ASP A 292 -24.91 19.74 -4.00
C ASP A 292 -24.50 19.07 -2.69
N VAL A 293 -23.25 19.29 -2.27
CA VAL A 293 -22.74 18.85 -0.97
C VAL A 293 -22.75 20.03 -0.01
N SER A 294 -23.55 19.91 1.05
CA SER A 294 -23.66 20.95 2.09
C SER A 294 -22.29 21.29 2.69
N GLY A 295 -21.95 22.58 2.75
CA GLY A 295 -20.66 23.07 3.27
C GLY A 295 -19.48 22.98 2.30
N VAL A 296 -19.66 22.36 1.13
CA VAL A 296 -18.62 22.26 0.09
C VAL A 296 -19.05 23.03 -1.16
N GLY A 297 -20.18 22.63 -1.76
CA GLY A 297 -20.71 23.23 -2.98
C GLY A 297 -21.21 22.21 -3.99
N ARG A 298 -21.58 22.71 -5.18
CA ARG A 298 -22.08 21.89 -6.28
C ARG A 298 -20.95 21.11 -6.94
N HIS A 299 -21.13 19.80 -7.07
CA HIS A 299 -20.28 18.92 -7.86
C HIS A 299 -20.92 18.67 -9.21
N THR A 300 -20.21 18.97 -10.29
CA THR A 300 -20.70 18.78 -11.66
C THR A 300 -20.13 17.49 -12.25
N GLN A 301 -20.95 16.78 -13.03
CA GLN A 301 -20.54 15.53 -13.65
C GLN A 301 -19.66 15.79 -14.88
N ASP A 302 -18.49 15.15 -14.93
CA ASP A 302 -17.61 15.15 -16.09
C ASP A 302 -17.97 14.06 -17.11
N LYS A 303 -17.27 14.05 -18.26
CA LYS A 303 -17.47 13.05 -19.33
C LYS A 303 -17.16 11.61 -18.91
N LYS A 304 -16.38 11.42 -17.84
CA LYS A 304 -16.01 10.11 -17.27
C LYS A 304 -16.98 9.68 -16.16
N GLY A 305 -18.01 10.49 -15.89
CA GLY A 305 -19.03 10.25 -14.89
C GLY A 305 -18.61 10.59 -13.45
N TRP A 306 -17.50 11.31 -13.25
CA TRP A 306 -17.09 11.85 -11.96
C TRP A 306 -17.83 13.13 -11.64
N PHE A 307 -18.42 13.20 -10.46
CA PHE A 307 -18.92 14.44 -9.89
C PHE A 307 -17.77 15.14 -9.22
N SER A 308 -17.37 16.31 -9.72
CA SER A 308 -16.19 17.02 -9.24
C SER A 308 -16.55 18.42 -8.78
N HIS A 309 -15.92 18.86 -7.69
CA HIS A 309 -15.93 20.23 -7.20
C HIS A 309 -14.49 20.64 -6.90
N GLU A 310 -14.13 21.87 -7.25
CA GLU A 310 -12.80 22.42 -7.02
C GLU A 310 -12.90 23.81 -6.42
N ARG A 311 -12.04 24.11 -5.45
CA ARG A 311 -11.87 25.44 -4.89
C ARG A 311 -10.44 25.68 -4.46
N GLU A 312 -9.97 26.90 -4.64
CA GLU A 312 -8.68 27.34 -4.14
C GLU A 312 -8.79 27.78 -2.68
N ILE A 313 -7.79 27.42 -1.88
CA ILE A 313 -7.69 27.80 -0.48
C ILE A 313 -6.30 28.35 -0.19
N HIS A 314 -6.25 29.41 0.61
CA HIS A 314 -5.01 29.99 1.12
C HIS A 314 -5.01 29.93 2.65
N GLY A 315 -3.88 29.60 3.25
CA GLY A 315 -3.73 29.65 4.70
C GLY A 315 -2.50 28.90 5.20
N THR A 316 -2.51 28.57 6.49
CA THR A 316 -1.48 27.71 7.09
C THR A 316 -1.71 26.25 6.72
N GLU A 317 -0.65 25.44 6.80
CA GLU A 317 -0.70 23.99 6.62
C GLU A 317 -1.84 23.34 7.42
N GLU A 318 -1.97 23.70 8.70
CA GLU A 318 -3.02 23.20 9.59
C GLU A 318 -4.43 23.59 9.10
N SER A 319 -4.62 24.84 8.67
CA SER A 319 -5.92 25.31 8.18
C SER A 319 -6.35 24.59 6.89
N ILE A 320 -5.39 24.31 6.01
CA ILE A 320 -5.61 23.57 4.77
C ILE A 320 -5.93 22.10 5.08
N SER A 321 -5.18 21.44 5.97
CA SER A 321 -5.48 20.08 6.41
C SER A 321 -6.88 19.95 7.00
N LYS A 322 -7.29 20.90 7.85
CA LYS A 322 -8.66 20.95 8.41
C LYS A 322 -9.72 21.17 7.31
N CYS A 323 -9.44 22.01 6.32
CA CYS A 323 -10.34 22.24 5.19
C CYS A 323 -10.49 20.99 4.32
N LEU A 324 -9.39 20.30 4.01
CA LEU A 324 -9.39 19.00 3.33
C LEU A 324 -10.23 17.99 4.12
N ALA A 325 -9.95 17.80 5.41
CA ALA A 325 -10.69 16.87 6.25
C ALA A 325 -12.19 17.20 6.31
N GLY A 326 -12.55 18.47 6.53
CA GLY A 326 -13.93 18.92 6.55
C GLY A 326 -14.65 18.68 5.21
N THR A 327 -13.94 18.85 4.09
CA THR A 327 -14.47 18.57 2.75
C THR A 327 -14.74 17.08 2.58
N ALA A 328 -13.80 16.21 2.95
CA ALA A 328 -13.98 14.76 2.92
C ALA A 328 -15.17 14.32 3.78
N VAL A 329 -15.25 14.78 5.03
CA VAL A 329 -16.35 14.46 5.94
C VAL A 329 -17.69 14.87 5.35
N ALA A 330 -17.81 16.11 4.85
CA ALA A 330 -19.06 16.59 4.27
C ALA A 330 -19.50 15.78 3.04
N VAL A 331 -18.56 15.42 2.15
CA VAL A 331 -18.85 14.58 0.97
C VAL A 331 -19.28 13.18 1.40
N ILE A 332 -18.54 12.55 2.31
CA ILE A 332 -18.82 11.21 2.82
C ILE A 332 -20.19 11.17 3.51
N GLU A 333 -20.49 12.11 4.42
CA GLU A 333 -21.77 12.18 5.11
C GLU A 333 -22.91 12.47 4.14
N GLY A 334 -22.71 13.39 3.19
CA GLY A 334 -23.70 13.70 2.15
C GLY A 334 -24.08 12.47 1.32
N LEU A 335 -23.07 11.71 0.86
CA LEU A 335 -23.29 10.48 0.09
C LEU A 335 -23.85 9.35 0.94
N SER A 336 -23.39 9.20 2.18
CA SER A 336 -23.92 8.19 3.12
C SER A 336 -25.40 8.44 3.41
N ASN A 337 -25.79 9.69 3.64
CA ASN A 337 -27.18 10.07 3.86
C ASN A 337 -28.04 9.85 2.61
N LEU A 338 -27.52 10.17 1.42
CA LEU A 338 -28.20 9.91 0.15
C LEU A 338 -28.48 8.40 -0.03
N LEU A 339 -27.47 7.56 0.18
CA LEU A 339 -27.58 6.12 0.04
C LEU A 339 -28.52 5.51 1.09
N SER A 340 -28.40 5.96 2.35
CA SER A 340 -29.16 5.39 3.47
C SER A 340 -30.66 5.64 3.36
N ARG A 341 -31.09 6.76 2.74
CA ARG A 341 -32.51 7.05 2.46
C ARG A 341 -33.19 5.96 1.62
N GLU A 342 -32.41 5.29 0.77
CA GLU A 342 -32.87 4.20 -0.09
C GLU A 342 -32.41 2.82 0.39
N GLY A 343 -31.92 2.71 1.63
CA GLY A 343 -31.48 1.45 2.22
C GLY A 343 -30.12 0.94 1.72
N PHE A 344 -29.34 1.76 1.01
CA PHE A 344 -27.97 1.42 0.63
C PHE A 344 -26.96 1.91 1.66
N LYS A 345 -25.80 1.23 1.74
CA LYS A 345 -24.66 1.64 2.58
C LYS A 345 -23.51 2.16 1.72
N LEU A 346 -22.72 3.07 2.26
CA LEU A 346 -21.52 3.57 1.59
C LEU A 346 -20.40 2.52 1.53
N VAL A 347 -20.25 1.74 2.61
CA VAL A 347 -19.27 0.63 2.69
C VAL A 347 -19.92 -0.65 2.15
N GLU A 348 -19.16 -1.44 1.39
CA GLU A 348 -19.60 -2.78 0.98
C GLU A 348 -19.80 -3.65 2.24
N ASP A 349 -21.03 -4.14 2.49
CA ASP A 349 -21.27 -5.12 3.56
C ASP A 349 -20.47 -6.39 3.25
N ARG A 350 -19.59 -6.81 4.17
CA ARG A 350 -18.75 -8.03 4.05
C ARG A 350 -19.54 -9.34 4.15
N HIS A 351 -20.88 -9.30 4.08
CA HIS A 351 -21.77 -10.42 4.38
C HIS A 351 -22.70 -10.80 3.23
N VAL A 352 -22.27 -10.63 1.98
CA VAL A 352 -22.91 -11.30 0.83
C VAL A 352 -21.82 -11.88 -0.07
N ASN A 353 -21.36 -13.07 0.30
CA ASN A 353 -20.96 -14.16 -0.59
C ASN A 353 -20.84 -15.44 0.23
#